data_AF-A0A9R0W3Z2-F1
#
_entry.id   AF-A0A9R0W3Z2-F1
#
_cell.length_a   1.000
_cell.length_b   1.000
_cell.length_c   1.000
_cell.angle_alpha   90.00
_cell.angle_beta   90.00
_cell.angle_gamma   90.00
#
_symmetry.space_group_name_H-M   'P 1'
#
loop_
_entity.id
_entity.type
_entity.pdbx_description
1 polymer ?
#
loop_
_entity_poly.entity_id
_entity_poly.type
_entity_poly.pdbx_seq_one_letter_code
_entity_poly.pdbx_strand_id
1 'polypeptide(L)'
;MRRRSVLPSHHDDAEKGGGKPPQSRLCFLATLCVMFWVLIFYFHFSVLAPDPDARPVAVASQARIAHDHLPDRVSNHDGLLRAPPAVVGMEEAPAAVVEKEEAPAAVVEKEDVPVAVVGKEEAPAAVAEKEEAPPKEYPFQRALKTAENASDPCGGRYIYVHELPPRFNEDMLRECHSLSVWTNMCKFMSNDGLGPPLSNEDGVFSNTGWYATNQFAVDVIFGNRMKQYECLTKDSSIAAAVFVPFYAGFDVSRYLWGYNTTMRDAGPHDLVDWLRKRPEWNVMGGRDHFLVGGRIAWDFRRLTDEESDWGNKLLFMPAAKNMSMLVVESSPWNANDFAVPYPTYFHPAKDEDVFLWQDRMRSLERPWLFSFAGAPRPGDPMSIRGQLIDQCRTSSFCKLLECDLGESKCHSPSAIMKMFQSSLFCLQPQGDSYTRRSAFDSMLAGCIPVFFHPGSAYVQYTWHLPKNYTSYSVFIPEGGVRDGNVSVEEILRSIHPDVVKQMREEVINLIPKVIYADPRSKLETLKDAFDVSVSAIINKVTQLRKDIISDSEDKDFTEENSWKYELLEEGQRTIGPHEWDPFFSKPKPKDMGADSGNSSAEAAKNSWKIERGDQN
;
A
#
# COMPACT_ATOMS: atom_id res chain seq x y z
N MET A 1 -45.87 -66.89 -1.43
CA MET A 1 -45.69 -68.28 -0.93
C MET A 1 -44.55 -68.30 0.11
N ARG A 2 -44.18 -69.49 0.62
CA ARG A 2 -42.96 -69.85 1.41
C ARG A 2 -41.72 -68.94 1.13
N ARG A 3 -40.78 -68.66 2.06
CA ARG A 3 -40.49 -69.23 3.41
C ARG A 3 -39.56 -68.29 4.24
N ARG A 4 -39.27 -68.69 5.50
CA ARG A 4 -38.19 -68.22 6.42
C ARG A 4 -36.77 -68.36 5.80
N SER A 5 -35.63 -67.86 6.34
CA SER A 5 -35.15 -67.67 7.75
C SER A 5 -34.16 -66.45 7.83
N VAL A 6 -33.35 -66.11 8.87
CA VAL A 6 -32.78 -66.79 10.08
C VAL A 6 -32.57 -65.79 11.26
N LEU A 7 -32.57 -66.30 12.49
CA LEU A 7 -31.99 -65.81 13.78
C LEU A 7 -31.48 -67.08 14.53
N PRO A 8 -30.65 -67.08 15.61
CA PRO A 8 -30.17 -66.02 16.53
C PRO A 8 -28.61 -65.86 16.48
N SER A 9 -27.83 -65.12 17.31
CA SER A 9 -27.97 -64.19 18.47
C SER A 9 -28.10 -64.74 19.93
N HIS A 10 -27.00 -65.05 20.65
CA HIS A 10 -27.01 -65.20 22.13
C HIS A 10 -25.67 -64.99 22.87
N HIS A 11 -25.80 -64.85 24.21
CA HIS A 11 -24.80 -64.66 25.28
C HIS A 11 -24.17 -63.26 25.37
N ASP A 12 -24.42 -62.44 26.40
CA ASP A 12 -24.29 -62.57 27.89
C ASP A 12 -22.91 -62.02 28.35
N ASP A 13 -22.72 -61.38 29.51
CA ASP A 13 -23.49 -61.37 30.77
C ASP A 13 -23.90 -59.96 31.26
N ALA A 14 -24.69 -59.90 32.35
CA ALA A 14 -25.04 -58.66 33.04
C ALA A 14 -24.95 -58.80 34.58
N GLU A 15 -24.35 -57.81 35.26
CA GLU A 15 -24.37 -57.70 36.73
C GLU A 15 -25.25 -56.55 37.26
N LYS A 16 -25.58 -56.61 38.55
CA LYS A 16 -26.73 -55.91 39.16
C LYS A 16 -26.34 -54.60 39.86
N GLY A 17 -27.16 -53.56 39.67
CA GLY A 17 -27.16 -52.33 40.48
C GLY A 17 -28.58 -51.82 40.72
N GLY A 18 -28.96 -51.61 41.99
CA GLY A 18 -30.34 -51.23 42.36
C GLY A 18 -30.63 -49.74 42.19
N GLY A 19 -31.75 -49.40 41.54
CA GLY A 19 -32.16 -48.01 41.28
C GLY A 19 -32.86 -47.31 42.45
N LYS A 20 -32.47 -46.06 42.72
CA LYS A 20 -33.32 -45.04 43.36
C LYS A 20 -33.89 -44.10 42.27
N PRO A 21 -35.06 -43.45 42.49
CA PRO A 21 -35.70 -42.64 41.45
C PRO A 21 -34.92 -41.35 41.12
N PRO A 22 -34.93 -40.88 39.85
CA PRO A 22 -34.11 -39.76 39.40
C PRO A 22 -34.72 -38.38 39.70
N GLN A 23 -34.55 -37.88 40.93
CA GLN A 23 -34.67 -36.45 41.21
C GLN A 23 -33.31 -35.76 41.05
N SER A 24 -33.12 -35.00 39.95
CA SER A 24 -31.99 -34.05 39.83
C SER A 24 -32.18 -33.01 38.71
N ARG A 25 -32.49 -33.45 37.47
CA ARG A 25 -32.39 -32.58 36.28
C ARG A 25 -33.35 -31.37 36.27
N LEU A 26 -34.61 -31.56 36.63
CA LEU A 26 -35.60 -30.47 36.71
C LEU A 26 -35.25 -29.42 37.77
N CYS A 27 -34.76 -29.85 38.95
CA CYS A 27 -34.33 -28.93 39.99
C CYS A 27 -33.11 -28.13 39.56
N PHE A 28 -32.12 -28.76 38.92
CA PHE A 28 -30.91 -28.07 38.46
C PHE A 28 -31.20 -27.01 37.38
N LEU A 29 -32.09 -27.32 36.43
CA LEU A 29 -32.60 -26.36 35.44
C LEU A 29 -33.37 -25.20 36.10
N ALA A 30 -34.19 -25.47 37.11
CA ALA A 30 -34.88 -24.42 37.86
C ALA A 30 -33.89 -23.51 38.62
N THR A 31 -32.88 -24.06 39.28
CA THR A 31 -31.83 -23.28 39.97
C THR A 31 -31.06 -22.40 39.00
N LEU A 32 -30.64 -22.93 37.84
CA LEU A 32 -29.95 -22.15 36.80
C LEU A 32 -30.82 -20.99 36.27
N CYS A 33 -32.11 -21.23 36.02
CA CYS A 33 -33.05 -20.21 35.57
C CYS A 33 -33.23 -19.09 36.62
N VAL A 34 -33.36 -19.46 37.91
CA VAL A 34 -33.45 -18.48 39.01
C VAL A 34 -32.15 -17.66 39.11
N MET A 35 -30.98 -18.29 39.04
CA MET A 35 -29.68 -17.59 39.09
C MET A 35 -29.53 -16.58 37.93
N PHE A 36 -29.95 -16.95 36.71
CA PHE A 36 -29.93 -16.07 35.54
C PHE A 36 -30.79 -14.82 35.76
N TRP A 37 -32.03 -14.97 36.22
CA TRP A 37 -32.91 -13.83 36.51
C TRP A 37 -32.43 -12.98 37.68
N VAL A 38 -31.87 -13.58 38.73
CA VAL A 38 -31.26 -12.84 39.86
C VAL A 38 -30.10 -11.97 39.38
N LEU A 39 -29.24 -12.47 38.48
CA LEU A 39 -28.15 -11.67 37.90
C LEU A 39 -28.65 -10.51 37.04
N ILE A 40 -29.69 -10.72 36.21
CA ILE A 40 -30.31 -9.65 35.42
C ILE A 40 -30.92 -8.56 36.32
N PHE A 41 -31.69 -8.95 37.34
CA PHE A 41 -32.29 -7.97 38.27
C PHE A 41 -31.22 -7.27 39.12
N TYR A 42 -30.17 -7.96 39.55
CA TYR A 42 -29.04 -7.34 40.25
C TYR A 42 -28.37 -6.27 39.37
N PHE A 43 -28.07 -6.59 38.11
CA PHE A 43 -27.46 -5.62 37.19
C PHE A 43 -28.39 -4.43 36.92
N HIS A 44 -29.67 -4.67 36.68
CA HIS A 44 -30.65 -3.62 36.42
C HIS A 44 -30.86 -2.69 37.63
N PHE A 45 -30.91 -3.22 38.86
CA PHE A 45 -31.21 -2.42 40.06
C PHE A 45 -29.96 -1.93 40.83
N SER A 46 -28.78 -2.51 40.62
CA SER A 46 -27.54 -2.14 41.33
C SER A 46 -26.46 -1.52 40.44
N VAL A 47 -26.60 -1.57 39.10
CA VAL A 47 -25.65 -0.97 38.14
C VAL A 47 -26.33 0.04 37.21
N LEU A 48 -27.59 -0.18 36.83
CA LEU A 48 -28.32 0.66 35.86
C LEU A 48 -29.42 1.56 36.47
N ALA A 49 -29.63 1.51 37.80
CA ALA A 49 -30.55 2.41 38.47
C ALA A 49 -29.90 3.80 38.65
N PRO A 50 -30.50 4.90 38.12
CA PRO A 50 -29.94 6.23 38.29
C PRO A 50 -30.12 6.74 39.72
N ASP A 51 -29.13 7.49 40.21
CA ASP A 51 -29.14 8.14 41.53
C ASP A 51 -30.28 9.19 41.60
N PRO A 52 -31.23 9.07 42.56
CA PRO A 52 -32.36 9.99 42.67
C PRO A 52 -31.98 11.42 43.11
N ASP A 53 -30.78 11.65 43.66
CA ASP A 53 -30.31 12.99 44.06
C ASP A 53 -29.45 13.69 42.98
N ALA A 54 -29.23 13.05 41.82
CA ALA A 54 -28.43 13.60 40.72
C ALA A 54 -29.14 14.77 39.99
N ARG A 55 -28.92 16.00 40.47
CA ARG A 55 -29.47 17.23 39.86
C ARG A 55 -28.93 17.46 38.44
N PRO A 56 -29.78 17.75 37.44
CA PRO A 56 -29.32 17.95 36.06
C PRO A 56 -28.63 19.31 35.86
N VAL A 57 -27.43 19.29 35.29
CA VAL A 57 -26.72 20.49 34.82
C VAL A 57 -27.24 20.85 33.42
N ALA A 58 -28.01 21.93 33.33
CA ALA A 58 -28.54 22.42 32.05
C ALA A 58 -27.48 23.19 31.25
N VAL A 59 -26.87 22.54 30.25
CA VAL A 59 -26.02 23.21 29.25
C VAL A 59 -26.92 23.86 28.19
N ALA A 60 -27.22 25.15 28.37
CA ALA A 60 -28.06 25.90 27.43
C ALA A 60 -27.28 26.35 26.19
N SER A 61 -27.60 25.80 25.02
CA SER A 61 -27.02 26.18 23.73
C SER A 61 -27.59 27.50 23.19
N GLN A 62 -27.13 28.65 23.71
CA GLN A 62 -27.36 29.95 23.06
C GLN A 62 -26.31 30.24 22.00
N ALA A 63 -26.60 29.86 20.75
CA ALA A 63 -25.94 30.49 19.61
C ALA A 63 -26.34 31.97 19.56
N ARG A 64 -25.36 32.88 19.64
CA ARG A 64 -25.55 34.30 19.33
C ARG A 64 -24.59 34.72 18.24
N ILE A 65 -25.15 35.19 17.14
CA ILE A 65 -24.40 35.90 16.10
C ILE A 65 -24.00 37.26 16.69
N ALA A 66 -22.73 37.62 16.54
CA ALA A 66 -22.22 38.95 16.85
C ALA A 66 -21.44 39.47 15.65
N HIS A 67 -22.08 40.34 14.87
CA HIS A 67 -21.33 41.37 14.14
C HIS A 67 -20.83 42.39 15.16
N ASP A 68 -19.61 42.91 15.00
CA ASP A 68 -19.43 44.33 14.66
C ASP A 68 -17.97 44.75 14.40
N HIS A 69 -17.86 45.66 13.42
CA HIS A 69 -16.90 46.75 13.24
C HIS A 69 -15.38 46.60 13.53
N LEU A 70 -14.59 46.75 12.46
CA LEU A 70 -13.24 47.35 12.50
C LEU A 70 -13.31 48.82 12.96
N PRO A 71 -12.17 49.34 13.45
CA PRO A 71 -11.73 50.69 13.07
C PRO A 71 -10.31 50.70 12.45
N ASP A 72 -10.13 51.45 11.37
CA ASP A 72 -8.80 51.76 10.82
C ASP A 72 -7.97 52.62 11.79
N ARG A 73 -6.65 52.42 11.81
CA ARG A 73 -5.70 53.53 12.03
C ARG A 73 -4.31 53.28 11.45
N VAL A 74 -3.72 54.35 10.95
CA VAL A 74 -2.45 54.38 10.21
C VAL A 74 -1.36 55.08 11.03
N SER A 75 -0.11 54.80 10.66
CA SER A 75 1.11 55.61 10.82
C SER A 75 2.13 55.27 11.93
N ASN A 76 3.33 54.99 11.41
CA ASN A 76 4.67 55.39 11.86
C ASN A 76 5.27 54.77 13.14
N HIS A 77 6.43 54.13 12.95
CA HIS A 77 7.66 54.62 13.55
C HIS A 77 8.89 54.33 12.66
N ASP A 78 9.84 55.27 12.63
CA ASP A 78 11.10 55.14 11.88
C ASP A 78 12.07 54.12 12.51
N GLY A 79 12.90 53.51 11.66
CA GLY A 79 13.81 52.42 12.06
C GLY A 79 15.16 52.87 12.62
N LEU A 80 16.05 51.89 12.84
CA LEU A 80 17.49 52.13 13.01
C LEU A 80 18.30 50.93 12.48
N LEU A 81 19.39 51.22 11.76
CA LEU A 81 20.31 50.23 11.19
C LEU A 81 21.33 49.72 12.21
N ARG A 82 21.63 48.41 12.22
CA ARG A 82 22.90 47.89 12.76
C ARG A 82 23.30 46.50 12.23
N ALA A 83 24.29 46.46 11.34
CA ALA A 83 25.20 45.31 11.19
C ALA A 83 26.35 45.45 12.23
N PRO A 84 27.12 44.39 12.58
CA PRO A 84 28.23 43.89 11.74
C PRO A 84 28.51 42.37 11.96
N PRO A 85 29.69 41.78 11.65
CA PRO A 85 30.76 42.13 10.70
C PRO A 85 31.01 41.04 9.63
N ALA A 86 31.97 41.27 8.72
CA ALA A 86 32.50 40.24 7.82
C ALA A 86 33.79 39.58 8.37
N VAL A 87 34.17 38.43 7.80
CA VAL A 87 35.46 37.74 8.03
C VAL A 87 36.09 37.41 6.67
N VAL A 88 37.43 37.45 6.60
CA VAL A 88 38.23 37.24 5.37
C VAL A 88 38.70 35.78 5.28
N GLY A 89 38.81 35.23 4.07
CA GLY A 89 39.15 33.82 3.83
C GLY A 89 40.58 33.54 3.31
N MET A 90 40.87 32.24 3.19
CA MET A 90 42.01 31.49 2.61
C MET A 90 41.53 30.00 2.59
N GLU A 91 41.99 29.04 1.80
CA GLU A 91 42.91 28.94 0.65
C GLU A 91 42.57 27.61 -0.10
N GLU A 92 42.81 27.50 -1.41
CA GLU A 92 42.63 26.23 -2.15
C GLU A 92 43.98 25.59 -2.54
N ALA A 93 44.17 24.32 -2.18
CA ALA A 93 45.21 23.43 -2.74
C ALA A 93 44.98 21.96 -2.30
N PRO A 94 45.47 20.95 -3.04
CA PRO A 94 45.67 20.89 -4.49
C PRO A 94 45.02 19.62 -5.13
N ALA A 95 44.89 19.61 -6.46
CA ALA A 95 44.50 18.40 -7.20
C ALA A 95 45.68 17.40 -7.32
N ALA A 96 45.36 16.10 -7.32
CA ALA A 96 46.33 15.01 -7.56
C ALA A 96 46.32 14.56 -9.03
N VAL A 97 47.49 14.13 -9.53
CA VAL A 97 47.69 13.70 -10.92
C VAL A 97 47.53 12.18 -11.06
N VAL A 98 46.82 11.75 -12.11
CA VAL A 98 46.94 10.41 -12.70
C VAL A 98 46.97 10.58 -14.23
N GLU A 99 47.74 9.74 -14.91
CA GLU A 99 48.18 9.95 -16.30
C GLU A 99 47.11 9.62 -17.35
N LYS A 100 47.26 10.21 -18.54
CA LYS A 100 46.67 9.69 -19.79
C LYS A 100 47.80 9.15 -20.66
N GLU A 101 47.73 7.86 -20.96
CA GLU A 101 48.63 7.19 -21.90
C GLU A 101 48.17 7.45 -23.35
N GLU A 102 49.12 7.55 -24.28
CA GLU A 102 48.89 7.97 -25.67
C GLU A 102 49.27 6.83 -26.65
N ALA A 103 48.41 6.57 -27.65
CA ALA A 103 48.65 5.59 -28.70
C ALA A 103 48.21 6.16 -30.07
N PRO A 104 48.90 5.82 -31.18
CA PRO A 104 49.25 6.86 -32.15
C PRO A 104 48.33 6.95 -33.38
N ALA A 105 48.32 8.14 -33.99
CA ALA A 105 47.77 8.36 -35.32
C ALA A 105 48.69 7.78 -36.42
N ALA A 106 48.10 7.12 -37.41
CA ALA A 106 48.77 6.72 -38.64
C ALA A 106 48.39 7.68 -39.78
N VAL A 107 49.37 8.42 -40.31
CA VAL A 107 49.21 9.23 -41.52
C VAL A 107 49.48 8.35 -42.75
N VAL A 108 48.61 8.47 -43.76
CA VAL A 108 48.89 7.99 -45.12
C VAL A 108 48.58 9.13 -46.08
N GLU A 109 49.50 9.37 -47.01
CA GLU A 109 49.50 10.53 -47.91
C GLU A 109 48.49 10.38 -49.06
N LYS A 110 48.16 11.50 -49.72
CA LYS A 110 47.47 11.52 -51.00
C LYS A 110 48.47 11.74 -52.12
N GLU A 111 48.44 10.90 -53.15
CA GLU A 111 48.97 11.22 -54.47
C GLU A 111 47.81 11.42 -55.46
N ASP A 112 47.82 12.53 -56.20
CA ASP A 112 46.85 12.88 -57.24
C ASP A 112 47.53 12.82 -58.63
N VAL A 113 47.12 11.88 -59.50
CA VAL A 113 47.39 11.92 -60.95
C VAL A 113 46.14 11.42 -61.70
N PRO A 114 45.58 12.15 -62.69
CA PRO A 114 44.24 11.89 -63.23
C PRO A 114 44.21 11.13 -64.57
N VAL A 115 43.08 10.45 -64.87
CA VAL A 115 42.78 9.89 -66.21
C VAL A 115 41.32 10.11 -66.63
N ALA A 116 41.16 10.76 -67.79
CA ALA A 116 40.04 10.76 -68.75
C ALA A 116 38.56 10.82 -68.27
N VAL A 117 37.89 11.92 -68.64
CA VAL A 117 36.42 12.00 -68.75
C VAL A 117 35.96 11.32 -70.04
N VAL A 118 34.92 10.49 -69.95
CA VAL A 118 34.02 10.17 -71.07
C VAL A 118 32.59 10.38 -70.59
N GLY A 119 31.89 11.34 -71.21
CA GLY A 119 30.57 11.78 -70.73
C GLY A 119 29.42 10.89 -71.21
N LYS A 120 28.37 10.84 -70.38
CA LYS A 120 26.98 10.73 -70.82
C LYS A 120 26.17 11.81 -70.12
N GLU A 121 25.36 12.53 -70.87
CA GLU A 121 24.29 13.34 -70.29
C GLU A 121 23.16 12.41 -69.84
N GLU A 122 22.76 12.51 -68.58
CA GLU A 122 21.42 12.11 -68.15
C GLU A 122 20.66 13.37 -67.74
N ALA A 123 19.39 13.45 -68.13
CA ALA A 123 18.56 14.63 -67.90
C ALA A 123 18.33 14.87 -66.40
N PRO A 124 18.13 16.11 -65.94
CA PRO A 124 17.91 16.40 -64.54
C PRO A 124 16.64 15.71 -64.04
N ALA A 125 16.81 14.66 -63.23
CA ALA A 125 15.72 14.06 -62.48
C ALA A 125 15.15 15.14 -61.55
N ALA A 126 13.86 15.45 -61.70
CA ALA A 126 13.20 16.43 -60.86
C ALA A 126 13.28 15.97 -59.39
N VAL A 127 13.85 16.82 -58.53
CA VAL A 127 13.79 16.63 -57.09
C VAL A 127 12.34 16.86 -56.66
N ALA A 128 11.57 15.78 -56.63
CA ALA A 128 10.28 15.79 -55.98
C ALA A 128 10.51 16.02 -54.49
N GLU A 129 10.15 17.22 -54.01
CA GLU A 129 10.00 17.46 -52.59
C GLU A 129 9.05 16.38 -52.04
N LYS A 130 9.51 15.62 -51.04
CA LYS A 130 8.58 14.78 -50.27
C LYS A 130 7.70 15.73 -49.47
N GLU A 131 6.49 15.93 -49.96
CA GLU A 131 5.40 16.52 -49.20
C GLU A 131 5.24 15.71 -47.91
N GLU A 132 5.77 16.23 -46.80
CA GLU A 132 5.67 15.55 -45.51
C GLU A 132 4.20 15.48 -45.12
N ALA A 133 3.72 14.26 -44.88
CA ALA A 133 2.33 14.05 -44.50
C ALA A 133 2.02 14.90 -43.23
N PRO A 134 0.90 15.63 -43.21
CA PRO A 134 0.64 16.60 -42.15
C PRO A 134 0.74 15.96 -40.76
N PRO A 135 1.41 16.61 -39.80
CA PRO A 135 1.79 15.99 -38.53
C PRO A 135 0.56 15.46 -37.81
N LYS A 136 0.54 14.15 -37.59
CA LYS A 136 -0.59 13.40 -37.03
C LYS A 136 -1.06 14.03 -35.73
N GLU A 137 -2.28 14.59 -35.75
CA GLU A 137 -2.86 15.20 -34.56
C GLU A 137 -3.33 14.13 -33.57
N TYR A 138 -2.92 14.26 -32.30
CA TYR A 138 -3.30 13.36 -31.22
C TYR A 138 -4.15 14.13 -30.20
N PRO A 139 -5.28 13.58 -29.69
CA PRO A 139 -6.17 14.27 -28.75
C PRO A 139 -5.49 14.81 -27.48
N PHE A 140 -4.37 14.20 -27.06
CA PHE A 140 -3.60 14.59 -25.88
C PHE A 140 -2.45 15.58 -26.15
N GLN A 141 -2.29 16.11 -27.37
CA GLN A 141 -1.22 17.06 -27.68
C GLN A 141 -1.25 18.31 -26.78
N ARG A 142 -2.44 18.83 -26.44
CA ARG A 142 -2.58 20.00 -25.56
C ARG A 142 -1.99 19.77 -24.18
N ALA A 143 -2.24 18.60 -23.58
CA ALA A 143 -1.68 18.22 -22.30
C ALA A 143 -0.14 18.11 -22.34
N LEU A 144 0.44 17.46 -23.36
CA LEU A 144 1.90 17.39 -23.52
C LEU A 144 2.55 18.78 -23.62
N LYS A 145 1.97 19.68 -24.43
CA LYS A 145 2.48 21.04 -24.63
C LYS A 145 2.47 21.90 -23.37
N THR A 146 1.72 21.55 -22.32
CA THR A 146 1.83 22.26 -21.03
C THR A 146 3.20 22.10 -20.38
N ALA A 147 3.88 20.96 -20.58
CA ALA A 147 5.21 20.71 -20.02
C ALA A 147 6.32 21.55 -20.69
N GLU A 148 6.04 22.14 -21.85
CA GLU A 148 6.97 23.03 -22.57
C GLU A 148 6.97 24.45 -21.97
N ASN A 149 5.92 24.82 -21.21
CA ASN A 149 5.78 26.16 -20.64
C ASN A 149 6.48 26.27 -19.28
N ALA A 150 7.78 26.57 -19.29
CA ALA A 150 8.59 26.80 -18.10
C ALA A 150 8.13 27.98 -17.20
N SER A 151 7.12 28.75 -17.59
CA SER A 151 6.50 29.79 -16.73
C SER A 151 5.25 29.33 -15.97
N ASP A 152 4.70 28.17 -16.32
CA ASP A 152 3.57 27.55 -15.62
C ASP A 152 4.09 26.56 -14.56
N PRO A 153 3.90 26.81 -13.25
CA PRO A 153 4.33 25.87 -12.21
C PRO A 153 3.61 24.52 -12.29
N CYS A 154 2.46 24.44 -12.96
CA CYS A 154 1.69 23.23 -13.18
C CYS A 154 1.87 22.61 -14.57
N GLY A 155 2.81 23.13 -15.38
CA GLY A 155 3.12 22.62 -16.71
C GLY A 155 3.47 21.13 -16.67
N GLY A 156 2.72 20.30 -17.40
CA GLY A 156 2.87 18.84 -17.40
C GLY A 156 2.35 18.13 -16.15
N ARG A 157 1.80 18.83 -15.16
CA ARG A 157 1.37 18.28 -13.85
C ARG A 157 -0.15 18.28 -13.61
N TYR A 158 -0.94 18.81 -14.55
CA TYR A 158 -2.39 18.96 -14.35
C TYR A 158 -3.13 17.63 -14.15
N ILE A 159 -3.99 17.54 -13.14
CA ILE A 159 -4.90 16.41 -12.90
C ILE A 159 -6.35 16.88 -13.08
N TYR A 160 -7.10 16.19 -13.95
CA TYR A 160 -8.56 16.33 -14.01
C TYR A 160 -9.19 15.27 -13.09
N VAL A 161 -10.22 15.64 -12.33
CA VAL A 161 -10.94 14.73 -11.42
C VAL A 161 -12.35 14.52 -11.94
N HIS A 162 -12.75 13.27 -12.15
CA HIS A 162 -14.12 12.94 -12.54
C HIS A 162 -15.13 13.24 -11.42
N GLU A 163 -16.16 14.03 -11.75
CA GLU A 163 -17.32 14.27 -10.89
C GLU A 163 -18.27 13.05 -10.94
N LEU A 164 -17.87 11.98 -10.24
CA LEU A 164 -18.63 10.74 -10.15
C LEU A 164 -19.95 10.95 -9.37
N PRO A 165 -21.03 10.21 -9.72
CA PRO A 165 -22.22 10.10 -8.88
C PRO A 165 -21.88 9.68 -7.42
N PRO A 166 -22.44 10.36 -6.39
CA PRO A 166 -22.09 10.16 -4.97
C PRO A 166 -22.09 8.71 -4.45
N ARG A 167 -22.88 7.82 -5.07
CA ARG A 167 -22.89 6.38 -4.77
C ARG A 167 -21.53 5.69 -4.91
N PHE A 168 -20.62 6.23 -5.72
CA PHE A 168 -19.27 5.71 -5.94
C PHE A 168 -18.26 6.17 -4.87
N ASN A 169 -18.64 7.10 -3.98
CA ASN A 169 -17.74 7.65 -2.97
C ASN A 169 -18.45 8.22 -1.73
N GLU A 170 -19.14 9.36 -1.83
CA GLU A 170 -19.69 10.07 -0.66
C GLU A 170 -20.77 9.28 0.08
N ASP A 171 -21.71 8.65 -0.63
CA ASP A 171 -22.77 7.86 0.01
C ASP A 171 -22.19 6.65 0.75
N MET A 172 -21.07 6.11 0.25
CA MET A 172 -20.31 5.04 0.93
C MET A 172 -19.80 5.49 2.31
N LEU A 173 -19.44 6.78 2.46
CA LEU A 173 -19.02 7.34 3.75
C LEU A 173 -20.20 7.77 4.63
N ARG A 174 -21.35 8.13 4.04
CA ARG A 174 -22.60 8.36 4.79
C ARG A 174 -23.12 7.05 5.38
N GLU A 175 -22.98 5.95 4.65
CA GLU A 175 -23.33 4.59 5.04
C GLU A 175 -22.15 3.80 5.63
N CYS A 176 -21.18 4.49 6.24
CA CYS A 176 -19.91 3.95 6.74
C CYS A 176 -20.01 2.75 7.72
N HIS A 177 -21.20 2.49 8.28
CA HIS A 177 -21.47 1.36 9.17
C HIS A 177 -21.69 0.04 8.41
N SER A 178 -21.94 0.09 7.10
CA SER A 178 -22.14 -1.08 6.22
C SER A 178 -20.83 -1.61 5.59
N LEU A 179 -19.73 -0.85 5.69
CA LEU A 179 -18.51 -1.07 4.91
C LEU A 179 -17.74 -2.35 5.27
N SER A 180 -17.97 -2.90 6.46
CA SER A 180 -17.50 -4.23 6.87
C SER A 180 -18.57 -4.85 7.76
N VAL A 181 -18.80 -6.16 7.60
CA VAL A 181 -19.75 -6.91 8.43
C VAL A 181 -19.24 -7.16 9.85
N TRP A 182 -17.95 -6.92 10.11
CA TRP A 182 -17.28 -7.13 11.39
C TRP A 182 -16.99 -5.82 12.14
N THR A 183 -16.69 -4.75 11.41
CA THR A 183 -16.16 -3.50 11.95
C THR A 183 -16.99 -2.29 11.52
N ASN A 184 -17.47 -1.50 12.48
CA ASN A 184 -18.10 -0.20 12.19
C ASN A 184 -17.05 0.81 11.71
N MET A 185 -16.92 0.95 10.38
CA MET A 185 -15.87 1.76 9.77
C MET A 185 -16.05 3.27 9.98
N CYS A 186 -17.23 3.75 10.42
CA CYS A 186 -17.46 5.17 10.70
C CYS A 186 -16.43 5.79 11.65
N LYS A 187 -15.93 5.02 12.64
CA LYS A 187 -14.85 5.47 13.53
C LYS A 187 -13.61 5.89 12.75
N PHE A 188 -13.22 5.09 11.76
CA PHE A 188 -12.03 5.30 10.95
C PHE A 188 -12.22 6.36 9.85
N MET A 189 -13.46 6.67 9.46
CA MET A 189 -13.75 7.71 8.47
C MET A 189 -13.64 9.14 9.06
N SER A 190 -13.54 9.26 10.38
CA SER A 190 -13.25 10.53 11.04
C SER A 190 -11.88 11.09 10.66
N ASN A 191 -11.68 12.41 10.80
CA ASN A 191 -10.45 13.10 10.41
C ASN A 191 -10.04 12.78 8.96
N ASP A 192 -10.97 12.91 8.00
CA ASP A 192 -10.72 12.74 6.56
C ASP A 192 -10.11 11.37 6.16
N GLY A 193 -10.45 10.32 6.91
CA GLY A 193 -10.00 8.94 6.70
C GLY A 193 -8.87 8.48 7.62
N LEU A 194 -8.31 9.38 8.45
CA LEU A 194 -7.23 9.05 9.37
C LEU A 194 -7.71 8.28 10.62
N GLY A 195 -8.99 8.38 10.99
CA GLY A 195 -9.53 7.87 12.25
C GLY A 195 -9.26 8.81 13.43
N PRO A 196 -9.64 8.43 14.67
CA PRO A 196 -9.46 9.29 15.85
C PRO A 196 -7.96 9.41 16.22
N PRO A 197 -7.53 10.54 16.83
CA PRO A 197 -6.14 10.71 17.26
C PRO A 197 -5.73 9.69 18.33
N LEU A 198 -4.45 9.32 18.35
CA LEU A 198 -3.84 8.49 19.38
C LEU A 198 -3.24 9.36 20.49
N SER A 199 -3.39 8.93 21.74
CA SER A 199 -2.75 9.59 22.89
C SER A 199 -1.27 9.20 23.01
N ASN A 200 -0.43 10.14 23.44
CA ASN A 200 1.01 9.93 23.69
C ASN A 200 1.34 9.62 25.16
N GLU A 201 0.38 9.12 25.95
CA GLU A 201 0.58 8.75 27.36
C GLU A 201 1.73 7.74 27.57
N ASP A 202 1.94 6.82 26.63
CA ASP A 202 3.05 5.85 26.65
C ASP A 202 4.43 6.46 26.33
N GLY A 203 4.49 7.72 25.87
CA GLY A 203 5.70 8.39 25.37
C GLY A 203 6.25 7.84 24.04
N VAL A 204 5.49 6.97 23.36
CA VAL A 204 5.91 6.22 22.17
C VAL A 204 5.81 7.03 20.88
N PHE A 205 4.93 8.03 20.84
CA PHE A 205 4.58 8.82 19.65
C PHE A 205 5.14 10.25 19.72
N SER A 206 4.77 11.06 18.74
CA SER A 206 4.79 12.53 18.82
C SER A 206 3.47 13.04 19.40
N ASN A 207 3.44 14.29 19.87
CA ASN A 207 2.22 14.91 20.41
C ASN A 207 1.18 15.29 19.34
N THR A 208 1.57 15.25 18.06
CA THR A 208 0.78 15.60 16.87
C THR A 208 0.99 14.56 15.77
N GLY A 209 -0.01 14.42 14.88
CA GLY A 209 0.09 13.59 13.68
C GLY A 209 -0.12 12.09 13.88
N TRP A 210 -0.53 11.60 15.05
CA TRP A 210 -0.77 10.17 15.29
C TRP A 210 -2.27 9.87 15.38
N TYR A 211 -2.73 8.90 14.58
CA TYR A 211 -4.15 8.53 14.46
C TYR A 211 -4.33 7.02 14.44
N ALA A 212 -5.51 6.55 14.87
CA ALA A 212 -5.87 5.13 14.94
C ALA A 212 -6.31 4.60 13.56
N THR A 213 -5.48 4.82 12.54
CA THR A 213 -5.80 4.63 11.13
C THR A 213 -6.04 3.17 10.76
N ASN A 214 -7.06 2.93 9.95
CA ASN A 214 -7.35 1.60 9.42
C ASN A 214 -6.49 1.33 8.18
N GLN A 215 -5.88 0.15 8.13
CA GLN A 215 -4.99 -0.27 7.03
C GLN A 215 -5.66 -0.24 5.64
N PHE A 216 -6.99 -0.23 5.57
CA PHE A 216 -7.76 -0.19 4.32
C PHE A 216 -8.39 1.20 4.02
N ALA A 217 -7.97 2.27 4.70
CA ALA A 217 -8.58 3.60 4.55
C ALA A 217 -8.03 4.45 3.38
N VAL A 218 -7.06 3.95 2.60
CA VAL A 218 -6.30 4.78 1.66
C VAL A 218 -7.15 5.34 0.50
N ASP A 219 -8.27 4.72 0.11
CA ASP A 219 -9.22 5.32 -0.85
C ASP A 219 -9.63 6.75 -0.45
N VAL A 220 -9.91 6.93 0.85
CA VAL A 220 -10.38 8.20 1.42
C VAL A 220 -9.22 9.14 1.71
N ILE A 221 -8.12 8.63 2.26
CA ILE A 221 -6.92 9.44 2.56
C ILE A 221 -6.36 10.03 1.26
N PHE A 222 -6.19 9.20 0.22
CA PHE A 222 -5.72 9.63 -1.10
C PHE A 222 -6.76 10.51 -1.81
N GLY A 223 -8.06 10.17 -1.72
CA GLY A 223 -9.14 10.99 -2.26
C GLY A 223 -9.23 12.39 -1.63
N ASN A 224 -8.91 12.53 -0.34
CA ASN A 224 -8.86 13.81 0.36
C ASN A 224 -7.55 14.56 0.11
N ARG A 225 -6.38 13.88 0.06
CA ARG A 225 -5.12 14.50 -0.39
C ARG A 225 -5.23 15.05 -1.82
N MET A 226 -5.93 14.35 -2.72
CA MET A 226 -6.19 14.82 -4.09
C MET A 226 -6.96 16.16 -4.13
N LYS A 227 -7.87 16.41 -3.17
CA LYS A 227 -8.58 17.71 -3.08
C LYS A 227 -7.66 18.89 -2.75
N GLN A 228 -6.47 18.62 -2.18
CA GLN A 228 -5.43 19.61 -1.88
C GLN A 228 -4.34 19.69 -2.97
N TYR A 229 -4.48 18.94 -4.07
CA TYR A 229 -3.47 18.93 -5.13
C TYR A 229 -3.46 20.29 -5.87
N GLU A 230 -2.28 20.89 -5.99
CA GLU A 230 -2.15 22.28 -6.46
C GLU A 230 -2.42 22.46 -7.96
N CYS A 231 -2.31 21.38 -8.74
CA CYS A 231 -2.52 21.38 -10.20
C CYS A 231 -3.82 20.67 -10.60
N LEU A 232 -4.90 20.84 -9.85
CA LEU A 232 -6.23 20.42 -10.30
C LEU A 232 -6.71 21.30 -11.46
N THR A 233 -7.29 20.69 -12.51
CA THR A 233 -7.89 21.39 -13.65
C THR A 233 -9.36 21.03 -13.85
N LYS A 234 -10.14 21.96 -14.41
CA LYS A 234 -11.49 21.72 -14.96
C LYS A 234 -11.52 21.61 -16.49
N ASP A 235 -10.44 21.97 -17.18
CA ASP A 235 -10.21 21.62 -18.59
C ASP A 235 -9.45 20.29 -18.64
N SER A 236 -10.14 19.21 -19.05
CA SER A 236 -9.56 17.88 -19.17
C SER A 236 -8.57 17.75 -20.32
N SER A 237 -8.60 18.62 -21.33
CA SER A 237 -7.72 18.55 -22.50
C SER A 237 -6.27 18.98 -22.22
N ILE A 238 -6.01 19.62 -21.08
CA ILE A 238 -4.65 19.93 -20.59
C ILE A 238 -4.16 18.95 -19.50
N ALA A 239 -4.97 17.96 -19.11
CA ALA A 239 -4.64 17.06 -18.00
C ALA A 239 -3.56 16.04 -18.37
N ALA A 240 -2.51 15.98 -17.55
CA ALA A 240 -1.46 14.96 -17.60
C ALA A 240 -2.02 13.57 -17.28
N ALA A 241 -2.94 13.45 -16.31
CA ALA A 241 -3.70 12.24 -16.02
C ALA A 241 -5.09 12.57 -15.46
N VAL A 242 -5.98 11.57 -15.43
CA VAL A 242 -7.39 11.69 -15.03
C VAL A 242 -7.69 10.83 -13.81
N PHE A 243 -8.01 11.45 -12.68
CA PHE A 243 -8.36 10.74 -11.45
C PHE A 243 -9.84 10.34 -11.41
N VAL A 244 -10.09 9.08 -11.06
CA VAL A 244 -11.40 8.48 -10.87
C VAL A 244 -11.59 8.25 -9.35
N PRO A 245 -12.31 9.13 -8.64
CA PRO A 245 -12.49 9.05 -7.18
C PRO A 245 -13.54 7.99 -6.77
N PHE A 246 -13.35 6.74 -7.18
CA PHE A 246 -14.17 5.58 -6.76
C PHE A 246 -13.48 4.89 -5.59
N TYR A 247 -14.20 4.66 -4.48
CA TYR A 247 -13.64 3.98 -3.31
C TYR A 247 -13.74 2.45 -3.46
N ALA A 248 -12.95 1.90 -4.38
CA ALA A 248 -13.01 0.50 -4.78
C ALA A 248 -12.82 -0.47 -3.60
N GLY A 249 -11.95 -0.15 -2.65
CA GLY A 249 -11.71 -0.97 -1.46
C GLY A 249 -12.97 -1.14 -0.60
N PHE A 250 -13.77 -0.08 -0.46
CA PHE A 250 -15.02 -0.10 0.29
C PHE A 250 -16.21 -0.62 -0.52
N ASP A 251 -16.18 -0.48 -1.85
CA ASP A 251 -17.18 -1.09 -2.74
C ASP A 251 -17.13 -2.62 -2.63
N VAL A 252 -15.96 -3.22 -2.83
CA VAL A 252 -15.82 -4.68 -2.72
C VAL A 252 -16.07 -5.18 -1.29
N SER A 253 -15.57 -4.47 -0.26
CA SER A 253 -15.66 -4.87 1.14
C SER A 253 -17.11 -5.10 1.63
N ARG A 254 -18.07 -4.29 1.16
CA ARG A 254 -19.51 -4.49 1.48
C ARG A 254 -20.05 -5.85 1.04
N TYR A 255 -19.50 -6.42 -0.02
CA TYR A 255 -20.09 -7.56 -0.72
C TYR A 255 -19.24 -8.85 -0.66
N LEU A 256 -18.04 -8.80 -0.07
CA LEU A 256 -17.17 -9.97 0.12
C LEU A 256 -17.82 -11.11 0.94
N TRP A 257 -18.72 -10.80 1.87
CA TRP A 257 -19.33 -11.78 2.78
C TRP A 257 -20.84 -11.92 2.57
N GLY A 258 -21.29 -13.11 2.14
CA GLY A 258 -22.72 -13.45 2.09
C GLY A 258 -23.53 -12.90 0.91
N TYR A 259 -22.91 -12.09 0.03
CA TYR A 259 -23.51 -11.62 -1.22
C TYR A 259 -23.02 -12.43 -2.42
N ASN A 260 -23.83 -12.43 -3.49
CA ASN A 260 -23.51 -13.17 -4.71
C ASN A 260 -22.54 -12.42 -5.63
N THR A 261 -21.91 -13.15 -6.55
CA THR A 261 -20.97 -12.64 -7.57
C THR A 261 -21.52 -11.43 -8.33
N THR A 262 -22.78 -11.49 -8.76
CA THR A 262 -23.51 -10.39 -9.43
C THR A 262 -23.54 -9.10 -8.60
N MET A 263 -23.74 -9.18 -7.27
CA MET A 263 -23.73 -8.01 -6.40
C MET A 263 -22.30 -7.46 -6.23
N ARG A 264 -21.30 -8.34 -6.09
CA ARG A 264 -19.88 -7.97 -5.93
C ARG A 264 -19.32 -7.22 -7.16
N ASP A 265 -19.80 -7.55 -8.36
CA ASP A 265 -19.35 -6.93 -9.63
C ASP A 265 -20.18 -5.69 -10.04
N ALA A 266 -21.30 -5.39 -9.38
CA ALA A 266 -22.24 -4.36 -9.81
C ALA A 266 -21.64 -2.94 -9.81
N GLY A 267 -20.95 -2.54 -8.73
CA GLY A 267 -20.25 -1.25 -8.62
C GLY A 267 -19.19 -1.05 -9.73
N PRO A 268 -18.27 -2.01 -9.93
CA PRO A 268 -17.31 -2.01 -11.04
C PRO A 268 -17.95 -1.89 -12.42
N HIS A 269 -19.01 -2.67 -12.70
CA HIS A 269 -19.72 -2.60 -13.99
C HIS A 269 -20.32 -1.21 -14.22
N ASP A 270 -21.06 -0.69 -13.24
CA ASP A 270 -21.69 0.62 -13.30
C ASP A 270 -20.69 1.77 -13.47
N LEU A 271 -19.52 1.68 -12.82
CA LEU A 271 -18.44 2.65 -12.97
C LEU A 271 -17.88 2.64 -14.39
N VAL A 272 -17.53 1.46 -14.91
CA VAL A 272 -17.03 1.28 -16.27
C VAL A 272 -18.02 1.82 -17.30
N ASP A 273 -19.32 1.55 -17.09
CA ASP A 273 -20.37 2.01 -17.98
C ASP A 273 -20.67 3.51 -17.84
N TRP A 274 -20.33 4.16 -16.72
CA TRP A 274 -20.36 5.63 -16.59
C TRP A 274 -19.15 6.28 -17.27
N LEU A 275 -17.95 5.74 -17.04
CA LEU A 275 -16.67 6.23 -17.56
C LEU A 275 -16.62 6.20 -19.09
N ARG A 276 -17.02 5.09 -19.70
CA ARG A 276 -17.05 4.92 -21.18
C ARG A 276 -18.02 5.87 -21.90
N LYS A 277 -18.86 6.60 -21.15
CA LYS A 277 -19.79 7.62 -21.65
C LYS A 277 -19.25 9.06 -21.47
N ARG A 278 -18.02 9.23 -20.98
CA ARG A 278 -17.32 10.53 -20.82
C ARG A 278 -16.48 10.85 -22.07
N PRO A 279 -16.34 12.13 -22.48
CA PRO A 279 -15.41 12.50 -23.55
C PRO A 279 -13.95 12.21 -23.18
N GLU A 280 -13.57 12.37 -21.91
CA GLU A 280 -12.23 12.08 -21.37
C GLU A 280 -11.77 10.65 -21.70
N TRP A 281 -12.67 9.68 -21.60
CA TRP A 281 -12.35 8.27 -21.86
C TRP A 281 -11.82 8.05 -23.28
N ASN A 282 -12.31 8.83 -24.24
CA ASN A 282 -11.97 8.67 -25.66
C ASN A 282 -10.61 9.30 -26.03
N VAL A 283 -9.96 10.04 -25.12
CA VAL A 283 -8.64 10.66 -25.36
C VAL A 283 -7.54 9.60 -25.48
N MET A 284 -7.56 8.58 -24.61
CA MET A 284 -6.60 7.46 -24.62
C MET A 284 -7.22 6.07 -24.40
N GLY A 285 -8.55 5.95 -24.40
CA GLY A 285 -9.25 4.70 -24.12
C GLY A 285 -9.21 4.28 -22.64
N GLY A 286 -9.05 5.25 -21.72
CA GLY A 286 -8.81 5.02 -20.30
C GLY A 286 -7.35 4.87 -19.89
N ARG A 287 -6.38 4.89 -20.83
CA ARG A 287 -4.94 4.69 -20.52
C ARG A 287 -4.24 5.86 -19.80
N ASP A 288 -4.93 6.98 -19.67
CA ASP A 288 -4.57 8.13 -18.83
C ASP A 288 -5.41 8.23 -17.54
N HIS A 289 -6.34 7.29 -17.31
CA HIS A 289 -7.18 7.27 -16.12
C HIS A 289 -6.55 6.42 -15.00
N PHE A 290 -6.70 6.88 -13.76
CA PHE A 290 -6.25 6.15 -12.57
C PHE A 290 -7.23 6.26 -11.40
N LEU A 291 -7.23 5.24 -10.54
CA LEU A 291 -8.05 5.13 -9.33
C LEU A 291 -7.23 4.53 -8.19
N VAL A 292 -7.79 4.56 -6.98
CA VAL A 292 -7.24 3.90 -5.78
C VAL A 292 -8.21 2.81 -5.32
N GLY A 293 -7.70 1.69 -4.84
CA GLY A 293 -8.46 0.71 -4.06
C GLY A 293 -7.68 0.31 -2.83
N GLY A 294 -8.18 0.63 -1.64
CA GLY A 294 -7.46 0.41 -0.38
C GLY A 294 -7.43 -1.01 0.14
N ARG A 295 -7.55 -2.02 -0.73
CA ARG A 295 -7.25 -3.41 -0.42
C ARG A 295 -6.28 -4.00 -1.46
N ILE A 296 -6.02 -5.30 -1.39
CA ILE A 296 -4.99 -5.96 -2.20
C ILE A 296 -5.54 -6.29 -3.61
N ALA A 297 -4.68 -6.34 -4.63
CA ALA A 297 -5.10 -6.61 -6.01
C ALA A 297 -5.97 -7.87 -6.16
N TRP A 298 -5.73 -8.87 -5.32
CA TRP A 298 -6.47 -10.14 -5.27
C TRP A 298 -7.97 -9.99 -4.95
N ASP A 299 -8.38 -8.94 -4.24
CA ASP A 299 -9.81 -8.65 -3.98
C ASP A 299 -10.57 -8.23 -5.26
N PHE A 300 -9.85 -7.76 -6.27
CA PHE A 300 -10.37 -7.23 -7.53
C PHE A 300 -10.11 -8.17 -8.72
N ARG A 301 -9.56 -9.36 -8.45
CA ARG A 301 -9.12 -10.36 -9.44
C ARG A 301 -9.80 -11.72 -9.22
N ARG A 302 -11.12 -11.74 -9.05
CA ARG A 302 -11.91 -12.99 -9.05
C ARG A 302 -11.81 -13.70 -10.40
N LEU A 303 -11.36 -14.96 -10.40
CA LEU A 303 -11.04 -15.71 -11.62
C LEU A 303 -12.27 -16.35 -12.30
N THR A 304 -13.19 -16.94 -11.53
CA THR A 304 -14.38 -17.63 -12.06
C THR A 304 -15.69 -16.98 -11.58
N ASP A 305 -16.84 -17.47 -12.03
CA ASP A 305 -18.17 -17.07 -11.52
C ASP A 305 -18.74 -18.05 -10.48
N GLU A 306 -17.90 -18.88 -9.88
CA GLU A 306 -18.29 -19.67 -8.72
C GLU A 306 -18.49 -18.77 -7.49
N GLU A 307 -19.62 -18.94 -6.79
CA GLU A 307 -20.00 -18.10 -5.65
C GLU A 307 -19.04 -18.22 -4.44
N SER A 308 -18.26 -19.30 -4.41
CA SER A 308 -17.19 -19.56 -3.44
C SER A 308 -15.88 -18.82 -3.72
N ASP A 309 -15.67 -18.30 -4.93
CA ASP A 309 -14.47 -17.53 -5.26
C ASP A 309 -14.50 -16.18 -4.56
N TRP A 310 -13.32 -15.70 -4.15
CA TRP A 310 -13.17 -14.43 -3.44
C TRP A 310 -13.16 -13.23 -4.40
N GLY A 311 -13.60 -12.08 -3.91
CA GLY A 311 -13.45 -10.79 -4.61
C GLY A 311 -14.50 -10.49 -5.67
N ASN A 312 -14.24 -9.41 -6.42
CA ASN A 312 -14.96 -9.00 -7.61
C ASN A 312 -14.04 -9.04 -8.85
N LYS A 313 -14.61 -8.75 -10.03
CA LYS A 313 -13.89 -8.81 -11.31
C LYS A 313 -13.25 -7.50 -11.78
N LEU A 314 -13.22 -6.44 -10.96
CA LEU A 314 -12.83 -5.09 -11.39
C LEU A 314 -11.54 -5.06 -12.23
N LEU A 315 -10.43 -5.62 -11.74
CA LEU A 315 -9.13 -5.59 -12.43
C LEU A 315 -9.02 -6.57 -13.62
N PHE A 316 -10.05 -7.37 -13.89
CA PHE A 316 -10.16 -8.18 -15.12
C PHE A 316 -11.17 -7.60 -16.13
N MET A 317 -11.92 -6.55 -15.80
CA MET A 317 -12.81 -5.90 -16.77
C MET A 317 -11.97 -5.25 -17.89
N PRO A 318 -12.30 -5.44 -19.19
CA PRO A 318 -11.48 -4.94 -20.30
C PRO A 318 -11.23 -3.42 -20.29
N ALA A 319 -12.16 -2.63 -19.75
CA ALA A 319 -11.98 -1.20 -19.57
C ALA A 319 -11.02 -0.87 -18.40
N ALA A 320 -11.13 -1.59 -17.29
CA ALA A 320 -10.26 -1.38 -16.12
C ALA A 320 -8.82 -1.83 -16.37
N LYS A 321 -8.59 -2.84 -17.24
CA LYS A 321 -7.24 -3.20 -17.72
C LYS A 321 -6.50 -2.05 -18.42
N ASN A 322 -7.21 -1.05 -18.96
CA ASN A 322 -6.58 0.15 -19.51
C ASN A 322 -6.22 1.19 -18.43
N MET A 323 -6.94 1.22 -17.30
CA MET A 323 -6.69 2.16 -16.21
C MET A 323 -5.52 1.71 -15.34
N SER A 324 -4.82 2.65 -14.71
CA SER A 324 -3.82 2.34 -13.69
C SER A 324 -4.47 2.37 -12.30
N MET A 325 -4.45 1.26 -11.56
CA MET A 325 -5.06 1.15 -10.23
C MET A 325 -4.01 1.12 -9.12
N LEU A 326 -4.09 2.07 -8.19
CA LEU A 326 -3.22 2.12 -7.02
C LEU A 326 -3.81 1.23 -5.92
N VAL A 327 -3.06 0.25 -5.45
CA VAL A 327 -3.49 -0.78 -4.48
C VAL A 327 -2.51 -0.89 -3.32
N VAL A 328 -2.93 -1.40 -2.16
CA VAL A 328 -1.98 -1.59 -1.03
C VAL A 328 -1.07 -2.81 -1.17
N GLU A 329 -1.37 -3.71 -2.11
CA GLU A 329 -0.47 -4.77 -2.59
C GLU A 329 -0.82 -5.10 -4.06
N SER A 330 0.16 -5.16 -4.96
CA SER A 330 -0.05 -5.42 -6.40
C SER A 330 0.34 -6.83 -6.85
N SER A 331 -0.15 -7.22 -8.03
CA SER A 331 0.14 -8.50 -8.68
C SER A 331 1.48 -8.45 -9.44
N PRO A 332 2.43 -9.37 -9.18
CA PRO A 332 3.66 -9.46 -9.97
C PRO A 332 3.45 -10.01 -11.40
N TRP A 333 2.22 -10.44 -11.75
CA TRP A 333 1.88 -11.01 -13.05
C TRP A 333 0.83 -10.17 -13.83
N ASN A 334 0.62 -8.90 -13.45
CA ASN A 334 -0.26 -7.96 -14.15
C ASN A 334 0.38 -6.58 -14.30
N ALA A 335 -0.08 -5.81 -15.29
CA ALA A 335 0.57 -4.56 -15.74
C ALA A 335 -0.24 -3.28 -15.45
N ASN A 336 -1.39 -3.41 -14.78
CA ASN A 336 -2.37 -2.31 -14.62
C ASN A 336 -2.70 -1.99 -13.16
N ASP A 337 -2.06 -2.65 -12.20
CA ASP A 337 -2.12 -2.34 -10.77
C ASP A 337 -0.72 -2.11 -10.17
N PHE A 338 -0.60 -1.09 -9.32
CA PHE A 338 0.68 -0.58 -8.80
C PHE A 338 0.57 -0.40 -7.28
N ALA A 339 1.59 -0.85 -6.55
CA ALA A 339 1.50 -0.88 -5.09
C ALA A 339 1.93 0.44 -4.45
N VAL A 340 1.04 0.99 -3.62
CA VAL A 340 1.29 2.14 -2.77
C VAL A 340 1.38 1.68 -1.30
N PRO A 341 2.19 2.33 -0.45
CA PRO A 341 2.33 1.95 0.95
C PRO A 341 0.98 1.85 1.67
N TYR A 342 0.80 0.82 2.50
CA TYR A 342 -0.34 0.78 3.42
C TYR A 342 -0.30 2.03 4.32
N PRO A 343 -1.44 2.68 4.61
CA PRO A 343 -1.48 3.82 5.53
C PRO A 343 -1.06 3.36 6.93
N THR A 344 0.04 3.94 7.43
CA THR A 344 0.56 3.73 8.79
C THR A 344 -0.30 4.47 9.83
N TYR A 345 0.16 4.59 11.07
CA TYR A 345 -0.50 5.42 12.10
C TYR A 345 -0.01 6.88 12.16
N PHE A 346 0.98 7.27 11.34
CA PHE A 346 1.57 8.61 11.37
C PHE A 346 1.24 9.41 10.10
N HIS A 347 0.62 10.57 10.34
CA HIS A 347 0.12 11.51 9.36
C HIS A 347 0.54 12.93 9.77
N PRO A 348 1.74 13.39 9.36
CA PRO A 348 2.27 14.71 9.72
C PRO A 348 1.42 15.83 9.10
N ALA A 349 1.32 16.96 9.81
CA ALA A 349 0.63 18.15 9.30
C ALA A 349 1.58 19.15 8.61
N LYS A 350 2.88 18.99 8.81
CA LYS A 350 3.98 19.86 8.37
C LYS A 350 5.31 19.10 8.37
N ASP A 351 6.29 19.58 7.61
CA ASP A 351 7.60 18.93 7.45
C ASP A 351 8.34 18.76 8.80
N GLU A 352 8.21 19.74 9.69
CA GLU A 352 8.74 19.73 11.07
C GLU A 352 8.29 18.51 11.88
N ASP A 353 7.05 18.03 11.71
CA ASP A 353 6.57 16.82 12.42
C ASP A 353 7.36 15.59 11.97
N VAL A 354 7.80 15.55 10.71
CA VAL A 354 8.59 14.46 10.12
C VAL A 354 10.05 14.55 10.55
N PHE A 355 10.66 15.74 10.50
CA PHE A 355 12.06 15.92 10.94
C PHE A 355 12.24 15.55 12.42
N LEU A 356 11.35 16.03 13.30
CA LEU A 356 11.34 15.67 14.73
C LEU A 356 11.17 14.15 14.94
N TRP A 357 10.39 13.49 14.09
CA TRP A 357 10.24 12.03 14.15
C TRP A 357 11.49 11.29 13.66
N GLN A 358 12.09 11.72 12.56
CA GLN A 358 13.33 11.14 12.03
C GLN A 358 14.47 11.26 13.04
N ASP A 359 14.65 12.42 13.68
CA ASP A 359 15.71 12.63 14.68
C ASP A 359 15.46 11.84 15.98
N ARG A 360 14.19 11.63 16.36
CA ARG A 360 13.84 10.63 17.37
C ARG A 360 14.27 9.22 16.93
N MET A 361 13.97 8.80 15.69
CA MET A 361 14.33 7.46 15.21
C MET A 361 15.85 7.24 15.11
N ARG A 362 16.63 8.31 14.83
CA ARG A 362 18.10 8.33 14.85
C ARG A 362 18.67 8.18 16.26
N SER A 363 18.12 8.92 17.23
CA SER A 363 18.65 9.03 18.59
C SER A 363 18.27 7.88 19.55
N LEU A 364 17.19 7.14 19.26
CA LEU A 364 16.75 6.01 20.10
C LEU A 364 17.77 4.85 20.17
N GLU A 365 18.03 4.39 21.39
CA GLU A 365 18.76 3.14 21.66
C GLU A 365 17.92 1.91 21.26
N ARG A 366 18.58 0.91 20.68
CA ARG A 366 17.96 -0.32 20.15
C ARG A 366 18.59 -1.55 20.79
N PRO A 367 18.16 -1.93 22.01
CA PRO A 367 18.74 -3.05 22.76
C PRO A 367 18.45 -4.43 22.14
N TRP A 368 17.45 -4.55 21.27
CA TRP A 368 17.12 -5.81 20.60
C TRP A 368 17.75 -5.86 19.21
N LEU A 369 18.38 -6.98 18.87
CA LEU A 369 18.91 -7.19 17.52
C LEU A 369 17.75 -7.29 16.54
N PHE A 370 16.76 -8.12 16.84
CA PHE A 370 15.61 -8.33 15.95
C PHE A 370 14.31 -8.44 16.74
N SER A 371 13.18 -8.27 16.05
CA SER A 371 11.85 -8.43 16.65
C SER A 371 10.83 -9.03 15.70
N PHE A 372 9.81 -9.67 16.25
CA PHE A 372 8.67 -10.17 15.47
C PHE A 372 7.35 -9.87 16.18
N ALA A 373 6.40 -9.32 15.43
CA ALA A 373 4.99 -9.23 15.81
C ALA A 373 4.21 -10.30 15.05
N GLY A 374 3.75 -11.34 15.73
CA GLY A 374 3.05 -12.42 15.04
C GLY A 374 2.40 -13.48 15.91
N ALA A 375 1.52 -14.24 15.28
CA ALA A 375 1.02 -15.54 15.74
C ALA A 375 1.43 -16.60 14.72
N PRO A 376 1.51 -17.89 15.11
CA PRO A 376 1.68 -18.99 14.16
C PRO A 376 0.44 -19.12 13.26
N ARG A 377 0.57 -19.84 12.15
CA ARG A 377 -0.56 -20.21 11.27
C ARG A 377 -0.70 -21.73 11.22
N PRO A 378 -1.22 -22.38 12.28
CA PRO A 378 -1.47 -23.82 12.26
C PRO A 378 -2.46 -24.15 11.12
N GLY A 379 -2.10 -25.14 10.30
CA GLY A 379 -2.84 -25.52 9.09
C GLY A 379 -2.28 -24.94 7.79
N ASP A 380 -1.37 -23.97 7.83
CA ASP A 380 -0.61 -23.48 6.67
C ASP A 380 0.84 -24.01 6.73
N PRO A 381 1.23 -24.98 5.87
CA PRO A 381 2.57 -25.54 5.84
C PRO A 381 3.59 -24.66 5.09
N MET A 382 3.15 -23.63 4.36
CA MET A 382 4.06 -22.71 3.66
C MET A 382 4.51 -21.56 4.57
N SER A 383 3.62 -21.07 5.46
CA SER A 383 3.93 -20.02 6.44
C SER A 383 5.07 -20.39 7.38
N ILE A 384 6.18 -19.64 7.29
CA ILE A 384 7.33 -19.70 8.22
C ILE A 384 7.10 -19.06 9.59
N ARG A 385 5.88 -18.56 9.88
CA ARG A 385 5.62 -17.76 11.09
C ARG A 385 5.80 -18.51 12.40
N GLY A 386 5.66 -19.84 12.41
CA GLY A 386 5.95 -20.67 13.58
C GLY A 386 7.45 -20.76 13.85
N GLN A 387 8.23 -21.11 12.82
CA GLN A 387 9.69 -21.21 12.86
C GLN A 387 10.33 -19.90 13.34
N LEU A 388 9.83 -18.75 12.86
CA LEU A 388 10.31 -17.43 13.31
C LEU A 388 9.94 -17.12 14.77
N ILE A 389 8.79 -17.58 15.26
CA ILE A 389 8.43 -17.50 16.68
C ILE A 389 9.37 -18.35 17.53
N ASP A 390 9.64 -19.58 17.13
CA ASP A 390 10.46 -20.51 17.92
C ASP A 390 11.95 -20.13 17.92
N GLN A 391 12.49 -19.60 16.81
CA GLN A 391 13.81 -18.93 16.81
C GLN A 391 13.82 -17.68 17.71
N CYS A 392 12.76 -16.87 17.71
CA CYS A 392 12.69 -15.68 18.55
C CYS A 392 12.56 -16.02 20.05
N ARG A 393 11.79 -17.06 20.42
CA ARG A 393 11.66 -17.55 21.80
C ARG A 393 12.94 -18.15 22.38
N THR A 394 13.81 -18.68 21.52
CA THR A 394 15.10 -19.28 21.93
C THR A 394 16.27 -18.29 21.92
N SER A 395 16.13 -17.15 21.24
CA SER A 395 17.14 -16.07 21.20
C SER A 395 17.00 -15.09 22.37
N SER A 396 18.09 -14.81 23.09
CA SER A 396 18.14 -13.69 24.05
C SER A 396 18.27 -12.31 23.40
N PHE A 397 18.41 -12.25 22.06
CA PHE A 397 18.54 -11.02 21.27
C PHE A 397 17.27 -10.65 20.51
N CYS A 398 16.24 -11.50 20.53
CA CYS A 398 14.97 -11.26 19.87
C CYS A 398 13.91 -10.66 20.81
N LYS A 399 13.15 -9.68 20.31
CA LYS A 399 11.92 -9.21 20.96
C LYS A 399 10.67 -9.78 20.28
N LEU A 400 9.99 -10.69 20.99
CA LEU A 400 8.71 -11.22 20.54
C LEU A 400 7.53 -10.39 21.07
N LEU A 401 6.53 -10.17 20.20
CA LEU A 401 5.18 -9.77 20.56
C LEU A 401 4.21 -10.79 19.95
N GLU A 402 3.75 -11.73 20.78
CA GLU A 402 2.80 -12.77 20.36
C GLU A 402 1.40 -12.18 20.17
N CYS A 403 0.77 -12.50 19.03
CA CYS A 403 -0.54 -11.98 18.66
C CYS A 403 -1.66 -12.97 19.03
N ASP A 404 -1.77 -13.30 20.32
CA ASP A 404 -2.71 -14.31 20.83
C ASP A 404 -4.19 -14.00 20.55
N LEU A 405 -5.04 -15.03 20.60
CA LEU A 405 -6.50 -14.92 20.52
C LEU A 405 -7.04 -14.21 21.78
N GLY A 406 -7.50 -12.97 21.64
CA GLY A 406 -8.00 -12.13 22.73
C GLY A 406 -7.73 -10.64 22.46
N GLU A 407 -7.52 -9.84 23.51
CA GLU A 407 -7.00 -8.46 23.39
C GLU A 407 -5.51 -8.48 22.99
N SER A 408 -5.26 -8.88 21.74
CA SER A 408 -3.93 -9.02 21.16
C SER A 408 -3.18 -7.68 21.19
N LYS A 409 -1.99 -7.67 21.80
CA LYS A 409 -1.12 -6.49 21.83
C LYS A 409 -0.70 -6.04 20.43
N CYS A 410 -0.82 -6.89 19.42
CA CYS A 410 -0.59 -6.53 18.02
C CYS A 410 -1.67 -5.60 17.44
N HIS A 411 -2.82 -5.44 18.10
CA HIS A 411 -3.82 -4.42 17.78
C HIS A 411 -3.58 -3.09 18.52
N SER A 412 -2.62 -3.02 19.46
CA SER A 412 -2.18 -1.76 20.07
C SER A 412 -1.10 -1.08 19.20
N PRO A 413 -1.36 0.14 18.67
CA PRO A 413 -0.35 0.89 17.94
C PRO A 413 0.89 1.19 18.79
N SER A 414 0.72 1.47 20.09
CA SER A 414 1.84 1.83 20.97
C SER A 414 2.72 0.61 21.29
N ALA A 415 2.13 -0.58 21.47
CA ALA A 415 2.91 -1.80 21.72
C ALA A 415 3.78 -2.19 20.52
N ILE A 416 3.22 -2.16 19.31
CA ILE A 416 3.95 -2.41 18.05
C ILE A 416 5.06 -1.37 17.85
N MET A 417 4.71 -0.09 17.91
CA MET A 417 5.63 1.02 17.64
C MET A 417 6.78 1.09 18.66
N LYS A 418 6.52 0.77 19.94
CA LYS A 418 7.54 0.66 21.01
C LYS A 418 8.51 -0.50 20.80
N MET A 419 8.04 -1.63 20.27
CA MET A 419 8.89 -2.78 19.94
C MET A 419 9.81 -2.46 18.76
N PHE A 420 9.26 -1.92 17.67
CA PHE A 420 10.06 -1.59 16.49
C PHE A 420 11.06 -0.45 16.76
N GLN A 421 10.69 0.55 17.58
CA GLN A 421 11.62 1.61 18.03
C GLN A 421 12.84 1.09 18.81
N SER A 422 12.72 -0.03 19.50
CA SER A 422 13.77 -0.60 20.36
C SER A 422 14.53 -1.77 19.70
N SER A 423 14.31 -1.99 18.40
CA SER A 423 14.93 -3.08 17.63
C SER A 423 15.75 -2.55 16.46
N LEU A 424 16.85 -3.23 16.10
CA LEU A 424 17.61 -2.92 14.88
C LEU A 424 16.91 -3.47 13.64
N PHE A 425 16.49 -4.74 13.69
CA PHE A 425 15.80 -5.46 12.61
C PHE A 425 14.37 -5.85 13.00
N CYS A 426 13.47 -5.88 12.01
CA CYS A 426 12.06 -6.22 12.21
C CYS A 426 11.62 -7.28 11.19
N LEU A 427 11.19 -8.45 11.67
CA LEU A 427 10.88 -9.59 10.81
C LEU A 427 9.54 -9.39 10.10
N GLN A 428 9.58 -9.37 8.76
CA GLN A 428 8.44 -9.19 7.88
C GLN A 428 8.22 -10.40 6.95
N PRO A 429 7.88 -11.59 7.50
CA PRO A 429 7.34 -12.68 6.69
C PRO A 429 6.00 -12.29 6.05
N GLN A 430 5.60 -13.06 5.03
CA GLN A 430 4.28 -12.98 4.41
C GLN A 430 3.13 -13.02 5.44
N GLY A 431 2.01 -12.43 5.08
CA GLY A 431 0.80 -12.39 5.90
C GLY A 431 -0.21 -13.43 5.45
N ASP A 432 -1.37 -12.92 5.03
CA ASP A 432 -2.33 -13.65 4.21
C ASP A 432 -1.99 -13.50 2.72
N SER A 433 -1.28 -12.43 2.37
CA SER A 433 -0.71 -12.11 1.07
C SER A 433 0.78 -11.67 1.25
N TYR A 434 1.44 -11.17 0.21
CA TYR A 434 2.88 -10.91 0.25
C TYR A 434 3.31 -9.85 1.28
N THR A 435 2.54 -8.79 1.48
CA THR A 435 2.89 -7.65 2.33
C THR A 435 1.90 -7.47 3.48
N ARG A 436 2.35 -6.80 4.53
CA ARG A 436 1.54 -6.37 5.68
C ARG A 436 1.90 -4.92 6.01
N ARG A 437 0.95 -4.09 6.46
CA ARG A 437 1.24 -2.72 6.96
C ARG A 437 2.39 -2.69 7.97
N SER A 438 2.55 -3.77 8.75
CA SER A 438 3.68 -4.03 9.64
C SER A 438 5.07 -3.70 9.05
N ALA A 439 5.28 -3.88 7.74
CA ALA A 439 6.52 -3.51 7.06
C ALA A 439 6.75 -1.98 7.08
N PHE A 440 5.74 -1.21 6.69
CA PHE A 440 5.76 0.26 6.71
C PHE A 440 5.75 0.80 8.15
N ASP A 441 5.01 0.16 9.07
CA ASP A 441 5.09 0.46 10.52
C ASP A 441 6.52 0.27 11.07
N SER A 442 7.28 -0.71 10.57
CA SER A 442 8.69 -0.91 10.97
C SER A 442 9.65 0.11 10.34
N MET A 443 9.44 0.49 9.08
CA MET A 443 10.21 1.57 8.45
C MET A 443 9.99 2.91 9.16
N LEU A 444 8.72 3.23 9.46
CA LEU A 444 8.34 4.39 10.27
C LEU A 444 9.03 4.41 11.64
N ALA A 445 9.23 3.25 12.26
CA ALA A 445 9.95 3.10 13.52
C ALA A 445 11.49 3.11 13.39
N GLY A 446 12.04 3.40 12.20
CA GLY A 446 13.48 3.34 11.92
C GLY A 446 14.08 1.94 12.14
N CYS A 447 13.28 0.89 11.97
CA CYS A 447 13.68 -0.51 12.14
C CYS A 447 13.86 -1.16 10.77
N ILE A 448 14.99 -1.82 10.53
CA ILE A 448 15.33 -2.38 9.22
C ILE A 448 14.43 -3.60 8.95
N PRO A 449 13.57 -3.58 7.92
CA PRO A 449 12.73 -4.72 7.60
C PRO A 449 13.55 -5.90 7.09
N VAL A 450 13.22 -7.09 7.57
CA VAL A 450 13.76 -8.37 7.09
C VAL A 450 12.64 -9.07 6.31
N PHE A 451 12.75 -9.08 4.99
CA PHE A 451 11.76 -9.71 4.11
C PHE A 451 12.17 -11.14 3.76
N PHE A 452 11.17 -12.01 3.62
CA PHE A 452 11.39 -13.44 3.36
C PHE A 452 10.97 -13.90 1.96
N HIS A 453 10.31 -13.01 1.21
CA HIS A 453 9.91 -13.20 -0.19
C HIS A 453 10.13 -11.87 -0.95
N PRO A 454 10.68 -11.86 -2.19
CA PRO A 454 10.89 -10.62 -2.95
C PRO A 454 9.57 -9.91 -3.27
N GLY A 455 8.48 -10.69 -3.39
CA GLY A 455 7.11 -10.19 -3.48
C GLY A 455 6.70 -9.26 -2.34
N SER A 456 7.26 -9.40 -1.14
CA SER A 456 6.87 -8.60 0.03
C SER A 456 7.26 -7.12 -0.05
N ALA A 457 8.15 -6.73 -0.97
CA ALA A 457 8.44 -5.32 -1.23
C ALA A 457 8.99 -5.02 -2.63
N TYR A 458 10.04 -5.74 -3.05
CA TYR A 458 11.01 -5.25 -4.04
C TYR A 458 10.46 -5.14 -5.47
N VAL A 459 9.46 -5.96 -5.80
CA VAL A 459 8.84 -6.01 -7.14
C VAL A 459 7.61 -5.12 -7.31
N GLN A 460 7.12 -4.47 -6.24
CA GLN A 460 5.82 -3.79 -6.27
C GLN A 460 5.82 -2.34 -5.78
N TYR A 461 6.63 -1.96 -4.77
CA TYR A 461 6.71 -0.57 -4.31
C TYR A 461 7.89 0.19 -4.94
N THR A 462 8.21 -0.10 -6.21
CA THR A 462 9.37 0.43 -6.96
C THR A 462 9.39 1.96 -7.08
N TRP A 463 8.23 2.62 -6.91
CA TRP A 463 8.12 4.08 -6.90
C TRP A 463 8.47 4.71 -5.54
N HIS A 464 8.33 3.94 -4.45
CA HIS A 464 8.48 4.41 -3.07
C HIS A 464 9.79 3.97 -2.41
N LEU A 465 10.29 2.78 -2.78
CA LEU A 465 11.46 2.14 -2.21
C LEU A 465 12.63 2.08 -3.23
N PRO A 466 13.89 2.15 -2.79
CA PRO A 466 15.06 2.02 -3.67
C PRO A 466 15.09 0.67 -4.41
N LYS A 467 15.50 0.66 -5.68
CA LYS A 467 15.74 -0.59 -6.44
C LYS A 467 16.84 -1.46 -5.82
N ASN A 468 17.86 -0.84 -5.23
CA ASN A 468 18.84 -1.56 -4.41
C ASN A 468 18.23 -1.91 -3.05
N TYR A 469 17.54 -3.05 -2.96
CA TYR A 469 16.91 -3.49 -1.73
C TYR A 469 17.87 -3.63 -0.53
N THR A 470 19.15 -3.89 -0.79
CA THR A 470 20.19 -4.00 0.26
C THR A 470 20.53 -2.67 0.94
N SER A 471 20.13 -1.51 0.38
CA SER A 471 20.34 -0.22 1.05
C SER A 471 19.44 -0.05 2.26
N TYR A 472 18.27 -0.69 2.31
CA TYR A 472 17.25 -0.45 3.35
C TYR A 472 16.69 -1.72 4.00
N SER A 473 17.02 -2.93 3.52
CA SER A 473 16.40 -4.17 3.99
C SER A 473 17.31 -5.40 3.91
N VAL A 474 17.00 -6.42 4.71
CA VAL A 474 17.66 -7.73 4.64
C VAL A 474 16.71 -8.73 3.97
N PHE A 475 17.22 -9.52 3.05
CA PHE A 475 16.49 -10.63 2.43
C PHE A 475 16.95 -11.98 3.00
N ILE A 476 16.01 -12.80 3.49
CA ILE A 476 16.28 -14.16 3.96
C ILE A 476 15.28 -15.12 3.31
N PRO A 477 15.66 -15.93 2.30
CA PRO A 477 14.72 -16.79 1.59
C PRO A 477 13.91 -17.73 2.51
N GLU A 478 12.59 -17.63 2.44
CA GLU A 478 11.67 -18.37 3.32
C GLU A 478 11.89 -19.88 3.36
N GLY A 479 12.31 -20.52 2.25
CA GLY A 479 12.57 -21.96 2.20
C GLY A 479 13.61 -22.40 3.23
N GLY A 480 14.71 -21.67 3.36
CA GLY A 480 15.76 -22.00 4.34
C GLY A 480 15.28 -21.89 5.80
N VAL A 481 14.32 -21.02 6.08
CA VAL A 481 13.67 -20.90 7.39
C VAL A 481 12.65 -22.02 7.60
N ARG A 482 11.84 -22.34 6.58
CA ARG A 482 10.83 -23.41 6.61
C ARG A 482 11.46 -24.78 6.87
N ASP A 483 12.60 -25.05 6.24
CA ASP A 483 13.35 -26.29 6.35
C ASP A 483 14.21 -26.38 7.63
N GLY A 484 14.29 -25.30 8.43
CA GLY A 484 15.13 -25.22 9.63
C GLY A 484 16.64 -25.08 9.36
N ASN A 485 17.03 -24.86 8.10
CA ASN A 485 18.43 -24.75 7.66
C ASN A 485 19.06 -23.35 7.89
N VAL A 486 18.27 -22.35 8.30
CA VAL A 486 18.70 -20.95 8.46
C VAL A 486 18.43 -20.44 9.87
N SER A 487 19.47 -20.00 10.55
CA SER A 487 19.40 -19.18 11.77
C SER A 487 19.29 -17.70 11.40
N VAL A 488 18.15 -17.08 11.69
CA VAL A 488 17.93 -15.64 11.43
C VAL A 488 18.83 -14.77 12.30
N GLU A 489 19.12 -15.20 13.54
CA GLU A 489 20.06 -14.47 14.40
C GLU A 489 21.48 -14.45 13.80
N GLU A 490 22.00 -15.58 13.33
CA GLU A 490 23.36 -15.66 12.79
C GLU A 490 23.54 -14.80 11.54
N ILE A 491 22.56 -14.79 10.62
CA ILE A 491 22.57 -13.91 9.46
C ILE A 491 22.61 -12.44 9.91
N LEU A 492 21.71 -12.02 10.81
CA LEU A 492 21.62 -10.62 11.24
C LEU A 492 22.84 -10.17 12.07
N ARG A 493 23.51 -11.09 12.78
CA ARG A 493 24.79 -10.83 13.48
C ARG A 493 26.01 -10.81 12.57
N SER A 494 25.91 -11.34 11.36
CA SER A 494 27.00 -11.28 10.36
C SER A 494 27.12 -9.91 9.68
N ILE A 495 26.06 -9.09 9.71
CA ILE A 495 26.03 -7.77 9.08
C ILE A 495 26.87 -6.79 9.91
N HIS A 496 27.86 -6.15 9.27
CA HIS A 496 28.78 -5.24 9.96
C HIS A 496 28.04 -4.03 10.56
N PRO A 497 28.32 -3.60 11.81
CA PRO A 497 27.57 -2.53 12.48
C PRO A 497 27.45 -1.21 11.70
N ASP A 498 28.47 -0.83 10.92
CA ASP A 498 28.40 0.36 10.06
C ASP A 498 27.43 0.20 8.89
N VAL A 499 27.26 -1.01 8.36
CA VAL A 499 26.25 -1.32 7.34
C VAL A 499 24.87 -1.26 7.97
N VAL A 500 24.66 -1.82 9.16
CA VAL A 500 23.40 -1.68 9.92
C VAL A 500 23.08 -0.20 10.17
N LYS A 501 24.08 0.63 10.50
CA LYS A 501 23.91 2.07 10.69
C LYS A 501 23.51 2.79 9.39
N GLN A 502 24.13 2.45 8.25
CA GLN A 502 23.77 2.99 6.93
C GLN A 502 22.35 2.58 6.53
N MET A 503 22.00 1.29 6.67
CA MET A 503 20.66 0.78 6.37
C MET A 503 19.57 1.45 7.22
N ARG A 504 19.86 1.70 8.51
CA ARG A 504 18.94 2.42 9.39
C ARG A 504 18.72 3.87 8.95
N GLU A 505 19.77 4.55 8.52
CA GLU A 505 19.66 5.95 8.05
C GLU A 505 18.89 6.03 6.73
N GLU A 506 19.10 5.10 5.79
CA GLU A 506 18.28 4.97 4.59
C GLU A 506 16.79 4.75 4.94
N VAL A 507 16.48 3.78 5.82
CA VAL A 507 15.10 3.53 6.28
C VAL A 507 14.46 4.78 6.91
N ILE A 508 15.21 5.54 7.71
CA ILE A 508 14.73 6.79 8.31
C ILE A 508 14.49 7.87 7.23
N ASN A 509 15.32 7.96 6.20
CA ASN A 509 15.14 8.90 5.09
C ASN A 509 14.03 8.49 4.10
N LEU A 510 13.61 7.22 4.11
CA LEU A 510 12.43 6.75 3.37
C LEU A 510 11.09 7.11 4.05
N ILE A 511 11.09 7.47 5.35
CA ILE A 511 9.85 7.76 6.12
C ILE A 511 8.85 8.67 5.39
N PRO A 512 9.22 9.81 4.76
CA PRO A 512 8.26 10.64 4.03
C PRO A 512 7.54 9.87 2.90
N LYS A 513 8.28 9.06 2.13
CA LYS A 513 7.75 8.34 0.94
C LYS A 513 6.81 7.19 1.29
N VAL A 514 6.77 6.76 2.56
CA VAL A 514 5.98 5.61 3.05
C VAL A 514 4.83 5.99 4.00
N ILE A 515 4.62 7.28 4.23
CA ILE A 515 3.48 7.83 4.98
C ILE A 515 2.62 8.72 4.08
N TYR A 516 1.42 9.05 4.55
CA TYR A 516 0.55 10.06 3.91
C TYR A 516 0.43 11.24 4.86
N ALA A 517 0.56 12.47 4.39
CA ALA A 517 0.34 13.66 5.22
C ALA A 517 -1.13 13.78 5.65
N ASP A 518 -1.42 14.58 6.68
CA ASP A 518 -2.80 14.84 7.10
C ASP A 518 -3.57 15.57 5.99
N PRO A 519 -4.68 15.01 5.44
CA PRO A 519 -5.39 15.59 4.28
C PRO A 519 -6.00 16.98 4.48
N ARG A 520 -6.00 17.49 5.71
CA ARG A 520 -6.44 18.86 6.07
C ARG A 520 -5.30 19.88 6.01
N SER A 521 -4.13 19.44 5.57
CA SER A 521 -2.86 20.17 5.56
C SER A 521 -1.99 19.74 4.37
N LYS A 522 -0.77 20.27 4.28
CA LYS A 522 0.15 20.00 3.18
C LYS A 522 1.60 20.14 3.64
N LEU A 523 2.45 19.19 3.25
CA LEU A 523 3.90 19.29 3.37
C LEU A 523 4.45 20.25 2.31
N GLU A 524 5.41 21.09 2.69
CA GLU A 524 5.92 22.17 1.86
C GLU A 524 7.06 21.69 0.94
N THR A 525 8.07 21.04 1.52
CA THR A 525 9.27 20.56 0.82
C THR A 525 9.26 19.04 0.65
N LEU A 526 8.82 18.30 1.68
CA LEU A 526 8.73 16.84 1.67
C LEU A 526 7.60 16.35 0.76
N LYS A 527 7.82 15.21 0.10
CA LYS A 527 6.82 14.51 -0.72
C LYS A 527 6.38 13.24 -0.01
N ASP A 528 5.08 13.13 0.21
CA ASP A 528 4.48 11.95 0.85
C ASP A 528 4.18 10.83 -0.17
N ALA A 529 3.66 9.69 0.31
CA ALA A 529 3.26 8.58 -0.56
C ALA A 529 2.20 8.99 -1.61
N PHE A 530 1.33 9.96 -1.31
CA PHE A 530 0.40 10.51 -2.30
C PHE A 530 1.14 11.30 -3.38
N ASP A 531 2.03 12.23 -3.01
CA ASP A 531 2.82 13.04 -3.94
C ASP A 531 3.68 12.16 -4.87
N VAL A 532 4.32 11.13 -4.31
CA VAL A 532 5.11 10.12 -5.07
C VAL A 532 4.22 9.39 -6.08
N SER A 533 3.07 8.88 -5.65
CA SER A 533 2.13 8.12 -6.50
C SER A 533 1.59 8.96 -7.66
N VAL A 534 1.16 10.19 -7.39
CA VAL A 534 0.63 11.10 -8.43
C VAL A 534 1.72 11.47 -9.42
N SER A 535 2.95 11.72 -8.95
CA SER A 535 4.10 12.01 -9.83
C SER A 535 4.46 10.81 -10.72
N ALA A 536 4.44 9.59 -10.18
CA ALA A 536 4.70 8.37 -10.95
C ALA A 536 3.63 8.12 -12.02
N ILE A 537 2.34 8.32 -11.70
CA ILE A 537 1.24 8.23 -12.67
C ILE A 537 1.39 9.29 -13.78
N ILE A 538 1.69 10.55 -13.43
CA ILE A 538 1.93 11.63 -14.40
C ILE A 538 3.08 11.26 -15.36
N ASN A 539 4.19 10.75 -14.82
CA ASN A 539 5.34 10.32 -15.61
C ASN A 539 4.98 9.15 -16.54
N LYS A 540 4.29 8.11 -16.01
CA LYS A 540 3.84 6.93 -16.77
C LYS A 540 2.94 7.31 -17.94
N VAL A 541 1.93 8.15 -17.71
CA VAL A 541 1.01 8.59 -18.76
C VAL A 541 1.70 9.51 -19.76
N THR A 542 2.58 10.40 -19.30
CA THR A 542 3.38 11.27 -20.18
C THR A 542 4.33 10.46 -21.07
N GLN A 543 4.96 9.42 -20.54
CA GLN A 543 5.83 8.54 -21.33
C GLN A 543 5.02 7.74 -22.35
N LEU A 544 3.91 7.12 -21.94
CA LEU A 544 3.00 6.43 -22.87
C LEU A 544 2.53 7.35 -24.02
N ARG A 545 2.20 8.61 -23.71
CA ARG A 545 1.82 9.63 -24.71
C ARG A 545 2.97 9.94 -25.69
N LYS A 546 4.24 9.92 -25.25
CA LYS A 546 5.41 10.03 -26.14
C LYS A 546 5.56 8.80 -27.02
N ASP A 547 5.51 7.59 -26.44
CA ASP A 547 5.69 6.34 -27.18
C ASP A 547 4.63 6.12 -28.27
N ILE A 548 3.39 6.58 -28.03
CA ILE A 548 2.30 6.60 -29.03
C ILE A 548 2.57 7.59 -30.18
N ILE A 549 3.37 8.64 -29.96
CA ILE A 549 3.80 9.59 -31.01
C ILE A 549 4.97 9.03 -31.82
N SER A 550 5.94 8.37 -31.18
CA SER A 550 7.13 7.80 -31.83
C SER A 550 6.97 6.35 -32.34
N ASP A 551 5.78 5.75 -32.23
CA ASP A 551 5.51 4.33 -32.51
C ASP A 551 6.44 3.35 -31.75
N SER A 552 6.86 3.77 -30.56
CA SER A 552 7.81 3.06 -29.69
C SER A 552 7.18 2.39 -28.47
N GLU A 553 5.85 2.22 -28.47
CA GLU A 553 5.16 1.31 -27.54
C GLU A 553 5.77 -0.09 -27.64
N ASP A 554 6.04 -0.73 -26.50
CA ASP A 554 6.63 -2.07 -26.45
C ASP A 554 5.67 -3.12 -27.02
N LYS A 555 6.07 -3.70 -28.15
CA LYS A 555 5.29 -4.69 -28.92
C LYS A 555 5.59 -6.13 -28.49
N ASP A 556 6.63 -6.35 -27.67
CA ASP A 556 7.02 -7.65 -27.12
C ASP A 556 6.66 -7.78 -25.61
N PHE A 557 5.98 -6.76 -25.06
CA PHE A 557 5.58 -6.71 -23.65
C PHE A 557 4.81 -7.97 -23.20
N THR A 558 5.29 -8.61 -22.14
CA THR A 558 4.73 -9.86 -21.61
C THR A 558 4.14 -9.66 -20.21
N GLU A 559 2.81 -9.62 -20.11
CA GLU A 559 2.08 -9.34 -18.85
C GLU A 559 2.47 -10.28 -17.69
N GLU A 560 2.69 -11.58 -17.95
CA GLU A 560 3.12 -12.54 -16.92
C GLU A 560 4.53 -12.28 -16.34
N ASN A 561 5.30 -11.36 -16.92
CA ASN A 561 6.61 -10.93 -16.44
C ASN A 561 6.61 -9.45 -16.01
N SER A 562 5.45 -8.81 -15.78
CA SER A 562 5.35 -7.37 -15.49
C SER A 562 6.31 -6.90 -14.39
N TRP A 563 6.46 -7.69 -13.33
CA TRP A 563 7.41 -7.47 -12.23
C TRP A 563 8.87 -7.22 -12.67
N LYS A 564 9.31 -7.76 -13.82
CA LYS A 564 10.65 -7.54 -14.35
C LYS A 564 10.80 -6.17 -15.02
N TYR A 565 9.73 -5.65 -15.64
CA TYR A 565 9.75 -4.37 -16.34
C TYR A 565 9.90 -3.21 -15.36
N GLU A 566 9.26 -3.29 -14.19
CA GLU A 566 9.42 -2.32 -13.08
C GLU A 566 10.86 -2.25 -12.54
N LEU A 567 11.65 -3.33 -12.68
CA LEU A 567 13.04 -3.39 -12.22
C LEU A 567 14.06 -2.82 -13.23
N LEU A 568 13.74 -2.76 -14.52
CA LEU A 568 14.66 -2.30 -15.60
C LEU A 568 15.34 -0.95 -15.30
N GLU A 569 16.62 -0.82 -15.67
CA GLU A 569 17.33 0.46 -15.56
C GLU A 569 16.83 1.49 -16.59
N GLU A 570 17.11 2.78 -16.36
CA GLU A 570 16.63 3.84 -17.25
C GLU A 570 17.22 3.69 -18.66
N GLY A 571 16.33 3.59 -19.67
CA GLY A 571 16.70 3.31 -21.06
C GLY A 571 16.79 1.82 -21.43
N GLN A 572 16.80 0.90 -20.46
CA GLN A 572 16.68 -0.53 -20.73
C GLN A 572 15.24 -0.88 -21.12
N ARG A 573 15.07 -1.68 -22.18
CA ARG A 573 13.75 -2.09 -22.71
C ARG A 573 13.49 -3.59 -22.68
N THR A 574 14.53 -4.41 -22.58
CA THR A 574 14.44 -5.87 -22.65
C THR A 574 14.66 -6.51 -21.28
N ILE A 575 13.68 -7.31 -20.82
CA ILE A 575 13.79 -8.16 -19.64
C ILE A 575 14.74 -9.33 -19.88
N GLY A 576 15.39 -9.81 -18.82
CA GLY A 576 16.32 -10.96 -18.84
C GLY A 576 16.03 -11.99 -17.75
N PRO A 577 16.91 -12.99 -17.58
CA PRO A 577 16.94 -13.83 -16.37
C PRO A 577 17.15 -12.96 -15.13
N HIS A 578 16.45 -13.26 -14.04
CA HIS A 578 16.58 -12.51 -12.78
C HIS A 578 16.69 -13.47 -11.59
N GLU A 579 17.41 -13.08 -10.53
CA GLU A 579 17.60 -13.94 -9.34
C GLU A 579 16.30 -14.32 -8.62
N TRP A 580 15.22 -13.55 -8.83
CA TRP A 580 13.89 -13.83 -8.27
C TRP A 580 12.99 -14.70 -9.15
N ASP A 581 13.46 -15.14 -10.33
CA ASP A 581 12.70 -16.05 -11.20
C ASP A 581 12.16 -17.31 -10.49
N PRO A 582 12.89 -17.94 -9.53
CA PRO A 582 12.36 -19.07 -8.76
C PRO A 582 11.15 -18.75 -7.88
N PHE A 583 10.92 -17.49 -7.50
CA PHE A 583 9.84 -17.07 -6.60
C PHE A 583 8.52 -16.75 -7.34
N PHE A 584 8.60 -16.40 -8.63
CA PHE A 584 7.45 -16.04 -9.46
C PHE A 584 7.14 -17.05 -10.58
N SER A 585 7.95 -18.11 -10.69
CA SER A 585 7.71 -19.23 -11.61
C SER A 585 6.50 -20.08 -11.18
N LYS A 586 5.63 -20.41 -12.13
CA LYS A 586 4.55 -21.39 -11.92
C LYS A 586 5.15 -22.75 -11.53
N PRO A 587 4.66 -23.44 -10.48
CA PRO A 587 5.21 -24.72 -10.03
C PRO A 587 5.08 -25.80 -11.12
N LYS A 588 6.02 -26.75 -11.18
CA LYS A 588 6.04 -27.77 -12.23
C LYS A 588 4.96 -28.83 -11.95
N PRO A 589 4.33 -29.43 -12.98
CA PRO A 589 3.27 -30.44 -12.80
C PRO A 589 3.65 -31.70 -12.00
N LYS A 590 4.94 -31.92 -11.68
CA LYS A 590 5.39 -33.02 -10.81
C LYS A 590 5.31 -32.70 -9.32
N ASP A 591 5.29 -31.42 -8.97
CA ASP A 591 5.21 -30.93 -7.60
C ASP A 591 3.74 -30.64 -7.21
N MET A 592 2.80 -30.86 -8.15
CA MET A 592 1.38 -30.61 -7.96
C MET A 592 0.70 -31.72 -7.15
N GLY A 593 0.69 -31.54 -5.83
CA GLY A 593 -0.49 -31.91 -5.03
C GLY A 593 -1.73 -31.18 -5.56
N ALA A 594 -2.90 -31.80 -5.43
CA ALA A 594 -4.09 -31.46 -6.22
C ALA A 594 -4.63 -30.01 -6.06
N ASP A 595 -4.30 -29.31 -4.97
CA ASP A 595 -4.77 -27.94 -4.67
C ASP A 595 -3.80 -26.82 -5.09
N SER A 596 -2.62 -27.16 -5.62
CA SER A 596 -1.51 -26.21 -5.86
C SER A 596 -1.72 -25.16 -6.95
N GLY A 597 -2.84 -25.19 -7.68
CA GLY A 597 -3.19 -24.20 -8.69
C GLY A 597 -3.73 -22.87 -8.15
N ASN A 598 -3.88 -22.73 -6.82
CA ASN A 598 -4.85 -21.80 -6.22
C ASN A 598 -4.25 -20.63 -5.41
N SER A 599 -2.96 -20.33 -5.53
CA SER A 599 -2.25 -19.40 -4.61
C SER A 599 -2.86 -18.00 -4.50
N SER A 600 -3.33 -17.40 -5.61
CA SER A 600 -4.00 -16.09 -5.61
C SER A 600 -5.36 -16.15 -4.89
N ALA A 601 -6.14 -17.21 -5.09
CA ALA A 601 -7.42 -17.40 -4.42
C ALA A 601 -7.23 -17.76 -2.94
N GLU A 602 -6.22 -18.53 -2.57
CA GLU A 602 -5.90 -18.78 -1.15
C GLU A 602 -5.40 -17.52 -0.45
N ALA A 603 -4.56 -16.69 -1.09
CA ALA A 603 -4.14 -15.41 -0.50
C ALA A 603 -5.34 -14.49 -0.23
N ALA A 604 -6.26 -14.40 -1.19
CA ALA A 604 -7.47 -13.61 -1.07
C ALA A 604 -8.43 -14.18 0.01
N LYS A 605 -8.70 -15.50 0.00
CA LYS A 605 -9.45 -16.20 1.06
C LYS A 605 -8.87 -16.02 2.45
N ASN A 606 -7.55 -15.84 2.58
CA ASN A 606 -6.90 -15.67 3.87
C ASN A 606 -7.02 -14.24 4.43
N SER A 607 -7.17 -13.20 3.58
CA SER A 607 -7.42 -11.80 4.00
C SER A 607 -8.57 -11.66 5.03
N TRP A 608 -9.57 -12.54 4.89
CA TRP A 608 -10.64 -12.87 5.83
C TRP A 608 -10.27 -12.82 7.32
N LYS A 609 -9.06 -13.24 7.71
CA LYS A 609 -8.62 -13.33 9.11
C LYS A 609 -8.39 -11.97 9.77
N ILE A 610 -8.06 -10.92 9.00
CA ILE A 610 -7.70 -9.62 9.60
C ILE A 610 -8.95 -8.80 9.96
N GLU A 611 -10.01 -8.84 9.15
CA GLU A 611 -11.24 -8.09 9.46
C GLU A 611 -12.08 -8.72 10.57
N ARG A 612 -11.96 -10.04 10.76
CA ARG A 612 -12.75 -10.76 11.76
C ARG A 612 -12.48 -10.36 13.21
N GLY A 613 -11.27 -9.88 13.50
CA GLY A 613 -10.82 -9.58 14.88
C GLY A 613 -11.07 -10.74 15.83
N ASP A 614 -10.74 -11.98 15.40
CA ASP A 614 -11.34 -13.25 15.82
C ASP A 614 -11.78 -13.33 17.30
N GLN A 615 -13.05 -13.01 17.56
CA GLN A 615 -13.76 -13.43 18.76
C GLN A 615 -14.34 -14.84 18.55
N ASN A 616 -13.70 -15.83 19.16
CA ASN A 616 -14.21 -17.18 19.45
C ASN A 616 -13.45 -17.77 20.64
#